data_AF-A0A197KKA3-F1
#
_entry.id   AF-A0A197KKA3-F1
#
_cell.length_a   1.000
_cell.length_b   1.000
_cell.length_c   1.000
_cell.angle_alpha   90.00
_cell.angle_beta   90.00
_cell.angle_gamma   90.00
#
_symmetry.space_group_name_H-M   'P 1'
#
loop_
_entity.id
_entity.type
_entity.pdbx_description
1 polymer ?
#
loop_
_entity_poly.entity_id
_entity_poly.type
_entity_poly.pdbx_seq_one_letter_code
_entity_poly.pdbx_strand_id
1 'polypeptide(L)'
;MNDRPTTTTNGSASKRANVIPFQADIRYANKNEVPKPTNSGNRLKSLPSTSNPFPGGPRPFPNTIVDNANADLYNDYDDPVWCRQRAHEILDQRNELFRKAAKAYQATKGKGAGMGGIAAYYADEGKKLDVQGKQWHMRAARAVVQQHRLDNNDPNLVDLHGLTVSEAQTVVREAVTQWFSRATMQASRIAAKPLKIICGVGSHSKDRIARLYPTILSLLQKDGWRCEAEGGVILVKGVSRIMPSKK
;
A
#
# COMPACT_ATOMS: atom_id res chain seq x y z
N MET A 1 -6.88 -69.40 -33.22
CA MET A 1 -7.58 -68.76 -34.36
C MET A 1 -8.14 -67.43 -33.89
N ASN A 2 -7.65 -66.38 -34.55
CA ASN A 2 -8.14 -65.00 -34.62
C ASN A 2 -7.74 -64.01 -33.52
N ASP A 3 -6.55 -63.45 -33.78
CA ASP A 3 -6.11 -62.09 -33.46
C ASP A 3 -7.06 -60.99 -33.98
N ARG A 4 -7.17 -59.90 -33.23
CA ARG A 4 -7.25 -58.53 -33.77
C ARG A 4 -6.81 -57.48 -32.73
N PRO A 5 -6.00 -56.46 -33.10
CA PRO A 5 -5.42 -55.51 -32.17
C PRO A 5 -6.18 -54.17 -32.12
N THR A 6 -6.06 -53.44 -31.01
CA THR A 6 -6.37 -51.99 -30.94
C THR A 6 -5.24 -51.22 -30.27
N THR A 7 -4.85 -50.15 -30.95
CA THR A 7 -3.75 -49.22 -30.73
C THR A 7 -3.94 -48.23 -29.57
N THR A 8 -2.83 -47.97 -28.86
CA THR A 8 -2.27 -46.66 -28.42
C THR A 8 -3.16 -45.63 -27.70
N THR A 9 -2.76 -45.22 -26.49
CA THR A 9 -2.36 -43.81 -26.18
C THR A 9 -1.69 -43.70 -24.81
N ASN A 10 -0.56 -42.98 -24.78
CA ASN A 10 0.20 -42.59 -23.61
C ASN A 10 -0.53 -41.49 -22.80
N GLY A 11 -0.49 -41.57 -21.47
CA GLY A 11 -1.02 -40.54 -20.56
C GLY A 11 -0.13 -40.39 -19.34
N SER A 12 0.59 -39.26 -19.30
CA SER A 12 1.75 -38.95 -18.48
C SER A 12 1.46 -38.78 -16.98
N ALA A 13 2.46 -39.12 -16.17
CA ALA A 13 2.51 -38.93 -14.73
C ALA A 13 2.39 -37.45 -14.31
N SER A 14 1.43 -37.12 -13.44
CA SER A 14 1.42 -35.85 -12.73
C SER A 14 2.15 -36.00 -11.39
N LYS A 15 3.44 -35.64 -11.40
CA LYS A 15 4.28 -35.54 -10.21
C LYS A 15 3.85 -34.33 -9.37
N ARG A 16 3.77 -34.56 -8.06
CA ARG A 16 3.67 -33.56 -6.99
C ARG A 16 4.63 -32.39 -7.24
N ALA A 17 4.10 -31.17 -7.32
CA ALA A 17 4.91 -29.96 -7.24
C ALA A 17 5.20 -29.68 -5.76
N ASN A 18 6.45 -29.88 -5.36
CA ASN A 18 7.01 -29.42 -4.10
C ASN A 18 6.92 -27.89 -4.04
N VAL A 19 6.26 -27.37 -3.01
CA VAL A 19 6.34 -25.97 -2.60
C VAL A 19 7.77 -25.73 -2.09
N ILE A 20 8.53 -24.92 -2.82
CA ILE A 20 9.89 -24.53 -2.46
C ILE A 20 9.81 -23.52 -1.29
N PRO A 21 10.56 -23.69 -0.19
CA PRO A 21 10.60 -22.72 0.89
C PRO A 21 11.24 -21.40 0.41
N PHE A 22 10.63 -20.26 0.76
CA PHE A 22 11.15 -18.92 0.50
C PHE A 22 12.32 -18.61 1.45
N GLN A 23 13.46 -19.17 1.12
CA GLN A 23 14.78 -18.74 1.56
C GLN A 23 15.65 -18.69 0.31
N ALA A 24 16.07 -17.50 -0.09
CA ALA A 24 17.08 -17.36 -1.11
C ALA A 24 17.97 -16.15 -0.82
N ASP A 25 19.24 -16.46 -0.81
CA ASP A 25 20.40 -15.65 -0.51
C ASP A 25 20.63 -14.49 -1.50
N ILE A 26 21.37 -13.53 -0.95
CA ILE A 26 22.08 -12.43 -1.59
C ILE A 26 22.89 -12.93 -2.81
N ARG A 27 22.74 -12.30 -3.98
CA ARG A 27 23.86 -11.79 -4.84
C ARG A 27 23.42 -11.29 -6.23
N TYR A 28 23.98 -10.12 -6.58
CA TYR A 28 24.18 -9.53 -7.92
C TYR A 28 22.96 -9.19 -8.79
N ALA A 29 22.71 -7.88 -8.97
CA ALA A 29 22.36 -7.30 -10.27
C ALA A 29 22.71 -5.79 -10.32
N ASN A 30 22.80 -5.30 -11.54
CA ASN A 30 23.66 -4.26 -12.08
C ASN A 30 23.36 -2.80 -11.61
N LYS A 31 24.41 -2.00 -11.44
CA LYS A 31 24.35 -0.55 -11.24
C LYS A 31 24.30 0.11 -12.62
N ASN A 32 23.51 1.17 -12.74
CA ASN A 32 23.39 2.09 -13.89
C ASN A 32 22.17 1.80 -14.76
N GLU A 33 21.05 2.42 -14.40
CA GLU A 33 20.22 3.25 -15.29
C GLU A 33 19.06 3.84 -14.49
N VAL A 34 19.03 5.17 -14.33
CA VAL A 34 17.92 5.91 -13.74
C VAL A 34 17.32 6.75 -14.87
N PRO A 35 16.12 6.47 -15.37
CA PRO A 35 15.48 7.35 -16.35
C PRO A 35 14.99 8.64 -15.66
N LYS A 36 15.32 9.79 -16.25
CA LYS A 36 14.83 11.12 -15.84
C LYS A 36 13.36 11.30 -16.30
N PRO A 37 12.48 11.90 -15.50
CA PRO A 37 11.14 12.25 -15.94
C PRO A 37 11.17 13.44 -16.91
N THR A 38 10.50 13.28 -18.05
CA THR A 38 10.30 14.32 -19.06
C THR A 38 9.15 15.24 -18.66
N ASN A 39 9.42 16.54 -18.58
CA ASN A 39 8.45 17.58 -18.27
C ASN A 39 7.77 18.06 -19.56
N SER A 40 6.46 17.84 -19.70
CA SER A 40 5.63 18.50 -20.71
C SER A 40 4.43 19.15 -20.03
N GLY A 41 4.48 20.48 -19.96
CA GLY A 41 3.46 21.28 -19.31
C GLY A 41 2.10 21.16 -20.02
N ASN A 42 1.04 21.24 -19.22
CA ASN A 42 -0.25 21.70 -19.74
C ASN A 42 -1.00 22.51 -18.67
N ARG A 43 -1.27 23.76 -19.03
CA ARG A 43 -2.09 24.74 -18.32
C ARG A 43 -3.56 24.41 -18.64
N LEU A 44 -4.33 23.94 -17.66
CA LEU A 44 -5.77 23.72 -17.83
C LEU A 44 -6.60 24.52 -16.84
N LYS A 45 -7.71 25.02 -17.37
CA LYS A 45 -8.60 26.07 -16.89
C LYS A 45 -9.51 25.56 -15.77
N SER A 46 -9.81 26.43 -14.81
CA SER A 46 -10.72 26.23 -13.69
C SER A 46 -12.14 25.79 -14.13
N LEU A 47 -12.63 24.68 -13.57
CA LEU A 47 -14.04 24.26 -13.65
C LEU A 47 -14.80 24.63 -12.36
N PRO A 48 -16.13 24.86 -12.42
CA PRO A 48 -16.90 25.41 -11.32
C PRO A 48 -17.14 24.40 -10.19
N SER A 49 -17.11 24.93 -8.96
CA SER A 49 -17.39 24.25 -7.68
C SER A 49 -18.77 23.57 -7.70
N THR A 50 -18.79 22.24 -7.66
CA THR A 50 -20.03 21.44 -7.57
C THR A 50 -20.37 21.13 -6.12
N SER A 51 -21.66 21.26 -5.79
CA SER A 51 -22.28 21.13 -4.46
C SER A 51 -21.87 19.90 -3.64
N ASN A 52 -21.71 20.11 -2.32
CA ASN A 52 -21.44 19.08 -1.32
C ASN A 52 -22.55 17.99 -1.28
N PRO A 53 -22.24 16.71 -1.52
CA PRO A 53 -23.22 15.62 -1.46
C PRO A 53 -23.42 15.02 -0.05
N PHE A 54 -22.88 15.65 1.00
CA PHE A 54 -22.99 15.16 2.38
C PHE A 54 -24.11 15.90 3.15
N PRO A 55 -25.30 15.31 3.35
CA PRO A 55 -26.32 15.89 4.20
C PRO A 55 -25.98 15.65 5.69
N GLY A 56 -25.57 16.71 6.39
CA GLY A 56 -25.71 16.80 7.86
C GLY A 56 -24.56 16.30 8.75
N GLY A 57 -23.32 16.19 8.29
CA GLY A 57 -22.17 15.85 9.14
C GLY A 57 -20.83 16.43 8.66
N PRO A 58 -19.79 16.46 9.52
CA PRO A 58 -18.44 16.78 9.08
C PRO A 58 -18.02 15.85 7.94
N ARG A 59 -17.36 16.39 6.92
CA ARG A 59 -16.76 15.56 5.86
C ARG A 59 -15.89 14.49 6.55
N PRO A 60 -15.96 13.21 6.16
CA PRO A 60 -15.04 12.20 6.69
C PRO A 60 -13.57 12.55 6.43
N PHE A 61 -13.29 13.42 5.44
CA PHE A 61 -11.94 13.89 5.12
C PHE A 61 -11.95 15.36 4.64
N PRO A 62 -10.97 16.19 5.07
CA PRO A 62 -10.70 17.49 4.43
C PRO A 62 -10.16 17.25 3.01
N ASN A 63 -10.57 18.11 2.07
CA ASN A 63 -10.26 18.08 0.63
C ASN A 63 -8.88 17.48 0.32
N THR A 64 -8.85 16.22 -0.12
CA THR A 64 -7.81 15.81 -1.06
C THR A 64 -8.34 16.25 -2.41
N ILE A 65 -7.96 17.46 -2.82
CA ILE A 65 -7.97 17.77 -4.24
C ILE A 65 -7.21 16.60 -4.88
N VAL A 66 -7.83 15.92 -5.84
CA VAL A 66 -7.15 14.92 -6.66
C VAL A 66 -6.15 15.67 -7.54
N ASP A 67 -5.09 16.15 -6.89
CA ASP A 67 -3.99 16.81 -7.55
C ASP A 67 -3.36 15.79 -8.49
N ASN A 68 -3.19 16.18 -9.76
CA ASN A 68 -2.44 15.44 -10.78
C ASN A 68 -1.04 14.99 -10.31
N ALA A 69 -0.55 15.47 -9.16
CA ALA A 69 0.65 14.99 -8.49
C ALA A 69 0.56 13.54 -7.96
N ASN A 70 -0.63 12.94 -7.85
CA ASN A 70 -0.80 11.54 -7.43
C ASN A 70 -0.75 10.51 -8.58
N ALA A 71 -0.70 10.94 -9.85
CA ALA A 71 -0.60 10.01 -10.98
C ALA A 71 0.70 9.18 -10.92
N ASP A 72 1.80 9.80 -10.49
CA ASP A 72 3.11 9.14 -10.31
C ASP A 72 3.17 8.23 -9.07
N LEU A 73 2.09 8.14 -8.29
CA LEU A 73 2.01 7.37 -7.04
C LEU A 73 1.17 6.09 -7.16
N TYR A 74 0.44 5.94 -8.26
CA TYR A 74 -0.36 4.79 -8.65
C TYR A 74 -0.05 4.46 -10.11
N ASN A 75 1.15 3.93 -10.35
CA ASN A 75 1.52 3.45 -11.66
C ASN A 75 1.12 1.97 -11.75
N ASP A 76 0.20 1.65 -12.67
CA ASP A 76 -0.29 0.28 -12.89
C ASP A 76 0.82 -0.70 -13.35
N TYR A 77 2.01 -0.19 -13.68
CA TYR A 77 3.21 -0.95 -14.05
C TYR A 77 4.25 -1.07 -12.94
N ASP A 78 3.97 -0.58 -11.72
CA ASP A 78 4.91 -0.73 -10.61
C ASP A 78 4.96 -2.21 -10.18
N ASP A 79 6.11 -2.86 -10.40
CA ASP A 79 6.37 -4.19 -9.85
C ASP A 79 6.54 -4.09 -8.32
N PRO A 80 5.71 -4.77 -7.50
CA PRO A 80 5.77 -4.64 -6.05
C PRO A 80 7.11 -5.10 -5.47
N VAL A 81 7.71 -6.14 -6.05
CA VAL A 81 8.99 -6.70 -5.58
C VAL A 81 10.11 -5.69 -5.82
N TRP A 82 10.21 -5.15 -7.02
CA TRP A 82 11.19 -4.14 -7.37
C TRP A 82 11.03 -2.86 -6.52
N CYS A 83 9.80 -2.37 -6.34
CA CYS A 83 9.53 -1.20 -5.50
C CYS A 83 9.96 -1.45 -4.03
N ARG A 84 9.70 -2.66 -3.50
CA ARG A 84 10.12 -3.05 -2.15
C ARG A 84 11.64 -3.11 -2.04
N GLN A 85 12.31 -3.72 -3.02
CA GLN A 85 13.77 -3.78 -3.09
C GLN A 85 14.38 -2.38 -3.14
N ARG A 86 13.83 -1.49 -3.96
CA ARG A 86 14.29 -0.10 -4.06
C ARG A 86 14.13 0.65 -2.73
N ALA A 87 13.04 0.41 -2.02
CA ALA A 87 12.86 0.97 -0.68
C ALA A 87 13.96 0.51 0.28
N HIS A 88 14.27 -0.80 0.30
CA HIS A 88 15.34 -1.36 1.14
C HIS A 88 16.71 -0.72 0.86
N GLU A 89 17.09 -0.58 -0.40
CA GLU A 89 18.36 0.09 -0.79
C GLU A 89 18.47 1.51 -0.25
N ILE A 90 17.39 2.28 -0.35
CA ILE A 90 17.33 3.66 0.13
C ILE A 90 17.43 3.69 1.66
N LEU A 91 16.76 2.75 2.35
CA LEU A 91 16.82 2.66 3.81
C LEU A 91 18.22 2.24 4.29
N ASP A 92 18.96 1.44 3.54
CA ASP A 92 20.35 1.10 3.86
C ASP A 92 21.27 2.31 3.74
N GLN A 93 21.11 3.12 2.68
CA GLN A 93 21.82 4.38 2.53
C GLN A 93 21.49 5.38 3.64
N ARG A 94 20.20 5.50 4.00
CA ARG A 94 19.73 6.28 5.16
C ARG A 94 20.42 5.83 6.44
N ASN A 95 20.46 4.53 6.70
CA ASN A 95 21.08 3.98 7.91
C ASN A 95 22.57 4.34 7.97
N GLU A 96 23.27 4.31 6.83
CA GLU A 96 24.66 4.71 6.77
C GLU A 96 24.86 6.20 7.06
N LEU A 97 24.01 7.07 6.52
CA LEU A 97 24.06 8.51 6.84
C LEU A 97 23.82 8.77 8.33
N PHE A 98 22.87 8.08 8.96
CA PHE A 98 22.66 8.21 10.41
C PHE A 98 23.83 7.67 11.23
N ARG A 99 24.51 6.60 10.80
CA ARG A 99 25.76 6.15 11.44
C ARG A 99 26.86 7.21 11.33
N LYS A 100 27.01 7.85 10.17
CA LYS A 100 27.96 8.96 9.97
C LYS A 100 27.61 10.17 10.83
N ALA A 101 26.33 10.54 10.89
CA ALA A 101 25.85 11.62 11.76
C ALA A 101 26.16 11.33 13.23
N ALA A 102 25.89 10.11 13.71
CA ALA A 102 26.18 9.71 15.08
C ALA A 102 27.68 9.75 15.40
N LYS A 103 28.53 9.24 14.50
CA LYS A 103 30.00 9.31 14.65
C LYS A 103 30.50 10.76 14.70
N ALA A 104 30.02 11.63 13.80
CA ALA A 104 30.38 13.04 13.77
C ALA A 104 29.92 13.77 15.05
N TYR A 105 28.70 13.48 15.53
CA TYR A 105 28.18 14.02 16.78
C TYR A 105 29.05 13.60 17.97
N GLN A 106 29.39 12.32 18.08
CA GLN A 106 30.29 11.81 19.13
C GLN A 106 31.67 12.48 19.09
N ALA A 107 32.23 12.70 17.89
CA ALA A 107 33.54 13.33 17.73
C ALA A 107 33.57 14.82 18.11
N THR A 108 32.40 15.48 18.18
CA THR A 108 32.23 16.90 18.50
C THR A 108 31.72 17.12 19.92
N LYS A 109 31.31 16.04 20.61
CA LYS A 109 30.85 16.07 21.99
C LYS A 109 31.94 16.64 22.90
N GLY A 110 31.62 17.72 23.61
CA GLY A 110 32.54 18.40 24.52
C GLY A 110 33.49 19.43 23.88
N LYS A 111 33.39 19.67 22.55
CA LYS A 111 34.28 20.60 21.82
C LYS A 111 33.71 22.02 21.62
N GLY A 112 32.69 22.40 22.39
CA GLY A 112 32.05 23.73 22.32
C GLY A 112 30.94 23.85 21.27
N ALA A 113 30.11 24.90 21.40
CA ALA A 113 28.99 25.16 20.49
C ALA A 113 29.50 25.63 19.12
N GLY A 114 29.21 24.86 18.05
CA GLY A 114 29.54 25.22 16.66
C GLY A 114 30.14 24.10 15.82
N MET A 115 30.69 23.03 16.43
CA MET A 115 31.33 21.94 15.67
C MET A 115 30.37 20.89 15.11
N GLY A 116 29.06 21.03 15.35
CA GLY A 116 28.04 20.04 14.97
C GLY A 116 27.59 20.05 13.50
N GLY A 117 28.11 20.95 12.65
CA GLY A 117 27.61 21.15 11.29
C GLY A 117 27.63 19.89 10.41
N ILE A 118 28.69 19.08 10.50
CA ILE A 118 28.81 17.82 9.74
C ILE A 118 27.77 16.78 10.19
N ALA A 119 27.53 16.68 11.51
CA ALA A 119 26.52 15.79 12.05
C ALA A 119 25.11 16.20 11.61
N ALA A 120 24.82 17.51 11.63
CA ALA A 120 23.55 18.06 11.15
C ALA A 120 23.33 17.78 9.66
N TYR A 121 24.35 17.99 8.82
CA TYR A 121 24.28 17.71 7.39
C TYR A 121 23.92 16.25 7.11
N TYR A 122 24.64 15.28 7.69
CA TYR A 122 24.33 13.87 7.49
C TYR A 122 22.96 13.47 8.04
N ALA A 123 22.53 14.07 9.16
CA ALA A 123 21.20 13.83 9.70
C ALA A 123 20.10 14.32 8.75
N ASP A 124 20.27 15.49 8.15
CA ASP A 124 19.28 16.06 7.22
C ASP A 124 19.23 15.29 5.90
N GLU A 125 20.37 14.88 5.34
CA GLU A 125 20.39 13.96 4.19
C GLU A 125 19.75 12.60 4.52
N GLY A 126 20.00 12.07 5.73
CA GLY A 126 19.33 10.86 6.22
C GLY A 126 17.82 11.02 6.27
N LYS A 127 17.29 12.15 6.75
CA LYS A 127 15.84 12.42 6.76
C LYS A 127 15.25 12.45 5.34
N LYS A 128 15.95 13.01 4.35
CA LYS A 128 15.49 13.02 2.95
C LYS A 128 15.35 11.59 2.42
N LEU A 129 16.34 10.73 2.65
CA LEU A 129 16.27 9.33 2.26
C LEU A 129 15.20 8.56 3.04
N ASP A 130 14.94 8.90 4.30
CA ASP A 130 13.84 8.29 5.07
C ASP A 130 12.47 8.57 4.45
N VAL A 131 12.23 9.82 4.05
CA VAL A 131 11.00 10.21 3.34
C VAL A 131 10.90 9.46 2.01
N GLN A 132 11.99 9.40 1.24
CA GLN A 132 12.01 8.72 -0.05
C GLN A 132 11.78 7.21 0.11
N GLY A 133 12.42 6.56 1.07
CA GLY A 133 12.23 5.13 1.35
C GLY A 133 10.80 4.80 1.75
N LYS A 134 10.16 5.65 2.57
CA LYS A 134 8.74 5.53 2.92
C LYS A 134 7.83 5.66 1.70
N GLN A 135 8.14 6.56 0.76
CA GLN A 135 7.39 6.69 -0.49
C GLN A 135 7.48 5.42 -1.34
N TRP A 136 8.67 4.83 -1.47
CA TRP A 136 8.84 3.56 -2.21
C TRP A 136 8.17 2.37 -1.52
N HIS A 137 8.20 2.31 -0.19
CA HIS A 137 7.44 1.32 0.58
C HIS A 137 5.93 1.45 0.30
N MET A 138 5.40 2.68 0.30
CA MET A 138 3.99 2.93 -0.02
C MET A 138 3.64 2.56 -1.46
N ARG A 139 4.51 2.85 -2.43
CA ARG A 139 4.35 2.41 -3.83
C ARG A 139 4.24 0.88 -3.91
N ALA A 140 5.16 0.16 -3.28
CA ALA A 140 5.11 -1.29 -3.21
C ALA A 140 3.79 -1.79 -2.59
N ALA A 141 3.35 -1.19 -1.48
CA ALA A 141 2.11 -1.58 -0.81
C ALA A 141 0.87 -1.41 -1.72
N ARG A 142 0.77 -0.28 -2.44
CA ARG A 142 -0.30 -0.02 -3.40
C ARG A 142 -0.26 -1.00 -4.57
N ALA A 143 0.93 -1.27 -5.10
CA ALA A 143 1.14 -2.22 -6.20
C ALA A 143 0.72 -3.64 -5.80
N VAL A 144 1.05 -4.10 -4.58
CA VAL A 144 0.58 -5.41 -4.06
C VAL A 144 -0.95 -5.49 -4.07
N VAL A 145 -1.62 -4.47 -3.51
CA VAL A 145 -3.09 -4.46 -3.47
C VAL A 145 -3.69 -4.45 -4.86
N GLN A 146 -3.10 -3.69 -5.79
CA GLN A 146 -3.55 -3.65 -7.17
C GLN A 146 -3.37 -4.99 -7.87
N GLN A 147 -2.21 -5.64 -7.70
CA GLN A 147 -1.96 -6.98 -8.24
C GLN A 147 -2.98 -7.99 -7.71
N HIS A 148 -3.25 -8.00 -6.40
CA HIS A 148 -4.25 -8.90 -5.82
C HIS A 148 -5.66 -8.66 -6.39
N ARG A 149 -6.05 -7.42 -6.70
CA ARG A 149 -7.33 -7.12 -7.36
C ARG A 149 -7.39 -7.72 -8.76
N LEU A 150 -6.32 -7.59 -9.52
CA LEU A 150 -6.20 -8.13 -10.88
C LEU A 150 -6.24 -9.65 -10.87
N ASP A 151 -5.44 -10.29 -10.01
CA ASP A 151 -5.37 -11.75 -9.87
C ASP A 151 -6.73 -12.37 -9.48
N ASN A 152 -7.51 -11.66 -8.65
CA ASN A 152 -8.84 -12.12 -8.23
C ASN A 152 -9.99 -11.58 -9.11
N ASN A 153 -9.69 -10.74 -10.11
CA ASN A 153 -10.67 -10.04 -10.94
C ASN A 153 -11.80 -9.36 -10.13
N ASP A 154 -11.46 -8.77 -8.97
CA ASP A 154 -12.41 -8.10 -8.08
C ASP A 154 -11.98 -6.65 -7.78
N PRO A 155 -12.60 -5.65 -8.41
CA PRO A 155 -12.26 -4.23 -8.21
C PRO A 155 -12.71 -3.69 -6.83
N ASN A 156 -13.40 -4.49 -6.03
CA ASN A 156 -13.82 -4.18 -4.66
C ASN A 156 -13.06 -5.01 -3.62
N LEU A 157 -11.97 -5.69 -4.01
CA LEU A 157 -11.08 -6.37 -3.10
C LEU A 157 -9.94 -5.44 -2.65
N VAL A 158 -9.58 -5.50 -1.38
CA VAL A 158 -8.38 -4.88 -0.81
C VAL A 158 -7.71 -5.93 0.06
N ASP A 159 -6.70 -6.60 -0.47
CA ASP A 159 -5.94 -7.57 0.29
C ASP A 159 -4.70 -6.89 0.88
N LEU A 160 -4.63 -6.84 2.21
CA LEU A 160 -3.59 -6.18 3.00
C LEU A 160 -2.51 -7.14 3.52
N HIS A 161 -2.49 -8.40 3.06
CA HIS A 161 -1.46 -9.35 3.46
C HIS A 161 -0.06 -8.83 3.13
N GLY A 162 0.84 -8.93 4.11
CA GLY A 162 2.24 -8.49 3.94
C GLY A 162 2.46 -6.98 4.03
N LEU A 163 1.41 -6.18 4.24
CA LEU A 163 1.54 -4.74 4.49
C LEU A 163 1.82 -4.48 5.97
N THR A 164 2.58 -3.43 6.25
CA THR A 164 2.69 -2.88 7.60
C THR A 164 1.40 -2.17 8.01
N VAL A 165 1.19 -1.98 9.30
CA VAL A 165 0.00 -1.28 9.82
C VAL A 165 -0.12 0.13 9.24
N SER A 166 0.98 0.88 9.14
CA SER A 166 0.97 2.24 8.58
C SER A 166 0.63 2.26 7.10
N GLU A 167 1.16 1.33 6.31
CA GLU A 167 0.83 1.21 4.88
C GLU A 167 -0.64 0.85 4.71
N ALA A 168 -1.11 -0.16 5.44
CA ALA A 168 -2.48 -0.65 5.39
C ALA A 168 -3.51 0.44 5.73
N GLN A 169 -3.26 1.26 6.75
CA GLN A 169 -4.17 2.36 7.11
C GLN A 169 -4.31 3.37 5.95
N THR A 170 -3.21 3.74 5.30
CA THR A 170 -3.23 4.68 4.18
C THR A 170 -3.96 4.08 2.97
N VAL A 171 -3.59 2.86 2.57
CA VAL A 171 -4.21 2.16 1.44
C VAL A 171 -5.71 1.95 1.65
N VAL A 172 -6.14 1.60 2.87
CA VAL A 172 -7.57 1.44 3.19
C VAL A 172 -8.34 2.74 3.05
N ARG A 173 -7.82 3.87 3.57
CA ARG A 173 -8.52 5.17 3.42
C ARG A 173 -8.68 5.55 1.96
N GLU A 174 -7.63 5.36 1.16
CA GLU A 174 -7.64 5.62 -0.28
C GLU A 174 -8.67 4.72 -0.98
N ALA A 175 -8.64 3.41 -0.71
CA ALA A 175 -9.54 2.44 -1.32
C ALA A 175 -11.02 2.65 -0.97
N VAL A 176 -11.33 2.94 0.30
CA VAL A 176 -12.70 3.19 0.74
C VAL A 176 -13.24 4.48 0.13
N THR A 177 -12.42 5.53 0.05
CA THR A 177 -12.81 6.79 -0.60
C THR A 177 -13.12 6.60 -2.08
N GLN A 178 -12.24 5.90 -2.80
CA GLN A 178 -12.45 5.56 -4.21
C GLN A 178 -13.69 4.69 -4.42
N TRP A 179 -13.86 3.66 -3.59
CA TRP A 179 -15.03 2.79 -3.63
C TRP A 179 -16.32 3.56 -3.37
N PHE A 180 -16.37 4.40 -2.34
CA PHE A 180 -17.56 5.15 -1.99
C PHE A 180 -17.96 6.15 -3.08
N SER A 181 -16.97 6.81 -3.70
CA SER A 181 -17.19 7.67 -4.88
C SER A 181 -17.83 6.89 -6.03
N ARG A 182 -17.30 5.70 -6.37
CA ARG A 182 -17.88 4.83 -7.40
C ARG A 182 -19.28 4.35 -7.03
N ALA A 183 -19.47 3.91 -5.79
CA ALA A 183 -20.73 3.40 -5.27
C ALA A 183 -21.84 4.46 -5.32
N THR A 184 -21.55 5.70 -4.93
CA THR A 184 -22.52 6.80 -4.94
C THR A 184 -22.92 7.24 -6.35
N MET A 185 -21.99 7.21 -7.31
CA MET A 185 -22.32 7.45 -8.73
C MET A 185 -23.22 6.35 -9.32
N GLN A 186 -23.02 5.10 -8.89
CA GLN A 186 -23.75 3.92 -9.40
C GLN A 186 -25.09 3.65 -8.69
N ALA A 187 -25.28 4.20 -7.47
CA ALA A 187 -26.42 3.96 -6.60
C ALA A 187 -27.78 4.38 -7.19
N SER A 188 -27.82 5.14 -8.28
CA SER A 188 -29.07 5.44 -9.00
C SER A 188 -29.64 4.24 -9.76
N ARG A 189 -28.91 3.11 -9.89
CA ARG A 189 -29.37 1.96 -10.70
C ARG A 189 -29.20 0.58 -10.07
N ILE A 190 -28.20 0.33 -9.20
CA ILE A 190 -27.95 -1.00 -8.58
C ILE A 190 -27.35 -0.80 -7.19
N ALA A 191 -27.73 -1.63 -6.20
CA ALA A 191 -27.08 -1.65 -4.89
C ALA A 191 -25.57 -1.91 -5.06
N ALA A 192 -24.74 -0.94 -4.67
CA ALA A 192 -23.29 -1.04 -4.83
C ALA A 192 -22.74 -2.24 -4.05
N LYS A 193 -21.92 -3.06 -4.72
CA LYS A 193 -21.23 -4.18 -4.08
C LYS A 193 -20.34 -3.64 -2.94
N PRO A 194 -20.32 -4.28 -1.76
CA PRO A 194 -19.50 -3.84 -0.64
C PRO A 194 -18.01 -3.96 -0.96
N LEU A 195 -17.19 -3.11 -0.33
CA LEU A 195 -15.73 -3.23 -0.39
C LEU A 195 -15.27 -4.34 0.58
N LYS A 196 -14.58 -5.34 0.06
CA LYS A 196 -14.01 -6.45 0.83
C LYS A 196 -12.56 -6.16 1.16
N ILE A 197 -12.25 -6.03 2.45
CA ILE A 197 -10.90 -5.84 2.96
C ILE A 197 -10.45 -7.12 3.65
N ILE A 198 -9.34 -7.69 3.21
CA ILE A 198 -8.73 -8.88 3.81
C ILE A 198 -7.50 -8.42 4.60
N CYS A 199 -7.53 -8.58 5.93
CA CYS A 199 -6.44 -8.15 6.80
C CYS A 199 -5.43 -9.27 7.12
N GLY A 200 -5.78 -10.50 6.77
CA GLY A 200 -4.99 -11.70 7.00
C GLY A 200 -4.94 -12.20 8.44
N VAL A 201 -4.50 -13.44 8.59
CA VAL A 201 -4.49 -14.17 9.88
C VAL A 201 -3.29 -13.84 10.78
N GLY A 202 -2.41 -12.92 10.37
CA GLY A 202 -1.31 -12.42 11.22
C GLY A 202 -0.10 -13.35 11.37
N SER A 203 0.04 -14.38 10.54
CA SER A 203 1.12 -15.38 10.64
C SER A 203 2.53 -14.84 10.40
N HIS A 204 2.68 -13.65 9.82
CA HIS A 204 3.97 -13.07 9.40
C HIS A 204 4.42 -11.85 10.22
N SER A 205 3.68 -11.43 11.25
CA SER A 205 4.20 -10.37 12.14
C SER A 205 5.27 -10.94 13.06
N LYS A 206 6.27 -10.13 13.43
CA LYS A 206 7.40 -10.52 14.29
C LYS A 206 6.96 -11.17 15.62
N ASP A 207 5.72 -10.90 16.04
CA ASP A 207 5.11 -11.38 17.28
C ASP A 207 3.97 -12.39 17.06
N ARG A 208 3.66 -12.80 15.81
CA ARG A 208 2.50 -13.66 15.43
C ARG A 208 1.12 -13.14 15.87
N ILE A 209 1.01 -11.85 16.20
CA ILE A 209 -0.27 -11.20 16.51
C ILE A 209 -0.81 -10.56 15.23
N ALA A 210 -2.05 -10.88 14.88
CA ALA A 210 -2.79 -10.25 13.78
C ALA A 210 -3.15 -8.80 14.13
N ARG A 211 -2.17 -7.89 14.10
CA ARG A 211 -2.36 -6.47 14.46
C ARG A 211 -3.15 -5.68 13.42
N LEU A 212 -3.17 -6.12 12.17
CA LEU A 212 -3.84 -5.42 11.07
C LEU A 212 -5.35 -5.37 11.28
N TYR A 213 -5.98 -6.52 11.46
CA TYR A 213 -7.44 -6.62 11.57
C TYR A 213 -8.08 -5.68 12.61
N PRO A 214 -7.71 -5.73 13.92
CA PRO A 214 -8.31 -4.85 14.91
C PRO A 214 -7.99 -3.36 14.65
N THR A 215 -6.81 -3.08 14.08
CA THR A 215 -6.41 -1.70 13.78
C THR A 215 -7.24 -1.11 12.64
N ILE A 216 -7.44 -1.87 11.56
CA ILE A 216 -8.21 -1.43 10.40
C ILE A 216 -9.70 -1.35 10.73
N LEU A 217 -10.23 -2.29 11.50
CA LEU A 217 -11.62 -2.21 11.97
C LEU A 217 -11.85 -0.95 12.81
N SER A 218 -10.97 -0.68 13.79
CA SER A 218 -11.04 0.52 14.61
C SER A 218 -10.93 1.79 13.77
N LEU A 219 -10.05 1.81 12.77
CA LEU A 219 -9.92 2.94 11.84
C LEU A 219 -11.23 3.21 11.11
N LEU A 220 -11.82 2.18 10.48
CA LEU A 220 -13.06 2.32 9.71
C LEU A 220 -14.24 2.78 10.57
N GLN A 221 -14.37 2.24 11.78
CA GLN A 221 -15.40 2.65 12.73
C GLN A 221 -15.24 4.11 13.17
N LYS A 222 -14.00 4.55 13.46
CA LYS A 222 -13.68 5.93 13.81
C LYS A 222 -13.96 6.90 12.66
N ASP A 223 -13.67 6.48 11.44
CA ASP A 223 -13.94 7.24 10.22
C ASP A 223 -15.43 7.22 9.81
N GLY A 224 -16.30 6.58 10.62
CA GLY A 224 -17.75 6.60 10.44
C GLY A 224 -18.27 5.63 9.38
N TRP A 225 -17.52 4.58 9.04
CA TRP A 225 -17.94 3.58 8.06
C TRP A 225 -18.81 2.48 8.69
N ARG A 226 -19.86 2.08 7.98
CA ARG A 226 -20.64 0.88 8.30
C ARG A 226 -19.91 -0.34 7.78
N CYS A 227 -19.43 -1.17 8.69
CA CYS A 227 -18.67 -2.38 8.40
C CYS A 227 -19.28 -3.62 9.06
N GLU A 228 -19.15 -4.75 8.38
CA GLU A 228 -19.35 -6.10 8.95
C GLU A 228 -18.00 -6.80 8.95
N ALA A 229 -17.59 -7.33 10.11
CA ALA A 229 -16.26 -7.85 10.29
C ALA A 229 -16.34 -9.27 10.84
N GLU A 230 -15.75 -10.23 10.12
CA GLU A 230 -15.75 -11.65 10.47
C GLU A 230 -14.49 -12.33 9.95
N GLY A 231 -13.87 -13.22 10.74
CA GLY A 231 -12.81 -14.12 10.26
C GLY A 231 -11.59 -13.45 9.63
N GLY A 232 -11.22 -12.22 10.04
CA GLY A 232 -10.09 -11.49 9.44
C GLY A 232 -10.44 -10.70 8.17
N VAL A 233 -11.71 -10.69 7.78
CA VAL A 233 -12.27 -9.94 6.65
C VAL A 233 -13.18 -8.84 7.16
N ILE A 234 -13.16 -7.69 6.51
CA ILE A 234 -14.02 -6.54 6.80
C ILE A 234 -14.75 -6.15 5.52
N LEU A 235 -16.08 -6.16 5.55
CA LEU A 235 -16.95 -5.72 4.47
C LEU A 235 -17.45 -4.31 4.78
N VAL A 236 -17.06 -3.33 3.97
CA VAL A 236 -17.56 -1.96 4.07
C VAL A 236 -18.81 -1.82 3.21
N LYS A 237 -19.93 -1.48 3.83
CA LYS A 237 -21.26 -1.41 3.17
C LYS A 237 -21.76 0.01 2.91
N GLY A 238 -21.14 1.01 3.53
CA GLY A 238 -21.48 2.41 3.32
C GLY A 238 -21.09 3.28 4.50
N VAL A 239 -21.66 4.47 4.60
CA VAL A 239 -21.45 5.37 5.73
C VAL A 239 -22.39 4.97 6.88
N SER A 240 -21.86 4.95 8.10
CA SER A 240 -22.67 4.80 9.30
C SER A 240 -23.47 6.07 9.52
N ARG A 241 -24.80 5.98 9.57
CA ARG A 241 -25.64 7.06 10.10
C ARG A 241 -25.41 7.11 11.61
N ILE A 242 -24.33 7.76 12.04
CA ILE A 242 -24.18 8.13 13.45
C ILE A 242 -25.25 9.20 13.67
N MET A 243 -26.39 8.81 14.23
CA MET A 243 -27.31 9.81 14.76
C MET A 243 -26.57 10.54 15.89
N PRO A 244 -26.54 11.88 15.91
CA PRO A 244 -25.98 12.59 17.05
C PRO A 244 -26.75 12.15 18.29
N SER A 245 -26.04 11.65 19.30
CA SER A 245 -26.62 11.39 20.62
C SER A 245 -27.30 12.67 21.07
N LYS A 246 -28.62 12.63 21.25
CA LYS A 246 -29.34 13.73 21.91
C LYS A 246 -28.70 13.89 23.29
N LYS A 247 -28.03 15.01 23.51
CA LYS A 247 -27.69 15.50 24.85
C LYS A 247 -28.95 16.09 25.47
#